data_AF-A0A380TKE5-F1
#
_entry.id   AF-A0A380TKE5-F1
#
_cell.length_a   1.000
_cell.length_b   1.000
_cell.length_c   1.000
_cell.angle_alpha   90.00
_cell.angle_beta   90.00
_cell.angle_gamma   90.00
#
_symmetry.space_group_name_H-M   'P 1'
#
loop_
_entity.id
_entity.type
_entity.pdbx_description
1 polymer ?
#
loop_
_entity_poly.entity_id
_entity_poly.type
_entity_poly.pdbx_seq_one_letter_code
_entity_poly.pdbx_strand_id
1 'polypeptide(L)'
;MNTASEKHATTGRTIVHLPASGMKAGNVELVQVELASPISPFALVRYTVDGKLQDYGLRLDLDKRAFLDALDDAETNREVRAFVPEVIDAVIAHQDAVIAHQALERALADLQEFAKKAVASQGTEGAREGDRIATAIKDLKVMTRNLSHD
;
A
#
# COMPACT_ATOMS: atom_id res chain seq x y z
N MET A 1 3.81 -11.81 -8.88
CA MET A 1 2.90 -10.72 -9.29
C MET A 1 3.31 -9.52 -8.45
N ASN A 2 4.05 -8.57 -9.03
CA ASN A 2 4.49 -7.35 -8.34
C ASN A 2 3.33 -6.35 -8.36
N THR A 3 2.77 -6.06 -7.19
CA THR A 3 1.88 -4.91 -6.97
C THR A 3 2.71 -3.76 -6.43
N ALA A 4 3.52 -3.15 -7.30
CA ALA A 4 4.23 -1.91 -6.98
C ALA A 4 3.19 -0.84 -6.60
N SER A 5 3.45 -0.11 -5.51
CA SER A 5 2.57 0.96 -5.04
C SER A 5 3.37 2.26 -5.03
N GLU A 6 3.11 3.13 -6.01
CA GLU A 6 3.75 4.44 -6.09
C GLU A 6 3.01 5.46 -5.23
N LYS A 7 3.75 6.12 -4.34
CA LYS A 7 3.28 7.23 -3.53
C LYS A 7 3.45 8.52 -4.35
N HIS A 8 2.40 8.98 -5.02
CA HIS A 8 2.46 10.23 -5.80
C HIS A 8 2.65 11.43 -4.86
N ALA A 9 3.87 12.00 -4.87
CA ALA A 9 4.34 13.00 -3.92
C ALA A 9 3.58 14.34 -3.92
N THR A 10 2.66 14.56 -4.85
CA THR A 10 1.95 15.83 -5.03
C THR A 10 0.57 15.88 -4.35
N THR A 11 -0.02 14.73 -3.99
CA THR A 11 -1.40 14.66 -3.45
C THR A 11 -1.52 13.84 -2.16
N GLY A 12 -0.49 13.10 -1.74
CA GLY A 12 -0.55 12.24 -0.56
C GLY A 12 -1.42 10.99 -0.74
N ARG A 13 -1.89 10.72 -1.97
CA ARG A 13 -2.68 9.54 -2.31
C ARG A 13 -1.80 8.31 -2.45
N THR A 14 -2.36 7.18 -2.02
CA THR A 14 -1.76 5.87 -2.23
C THR A 14 -2.37 5.24 -3.49
N ILE A 15 -1.53 4.76 -4.40
CA ILE A 15 -1.97 4.07 -5.62
C ILE A 15 -1.69 2.58 -5.45
N VAL A 16 -2.70 1.76 -5.68
CA VAL A 16 -2.60 0.30 -5.76
C VAL A 16 -2.88 -0.10 -7.20
N HIS A 17 -1.87 -0.63 -7.88
CA HIS A 17 -2.02 -1.11 -9.26
C HIS A 17 -2.77 -2.45 -9.26
N LEU A 18 -3.83 -2.54 -10.08
CA LEU A 18 -4.55 -3.78 -10.30
C LEU A 18 -3.83 -4.60 -11.39
N PRO A 19 -3.93 -5.94 -11.37
CA PRO A 19 -3.30 -6.77 -12.39
C PRO A 19 -3.90 -6.45 -13.76
N ALA A 20 -3.08 -5.84 -14.63
CA ALA A 20 -3.44 -5.58 -16.02
C ALA A 20 -3.88 -6.90 -16.67
N SER A 21 -5.05 -6.93 -17.32
CA SER A 21 -5.72 -8.11 -17.92
C SER A 21 -6.66 -8.95 -17.05
N GLY A 22 -6.72 -8.76 -15.71
CA GLY A 22 -7.58 -9.57 -14.84
C GLY A 22 -9.03 -9.09 -14.72
N MET A 23 -9.24 -7.77 -14.81
CA MET A 23 -10.48 -7.13 -14.38
C MET A 23 -11.16 -6.37 -15.53
N LYS A 24 -11.51 -7.11 -16.59
CA LYS A 24 -12.19 -6.58 -17.77
C LYS A 24 -13.62 -7.09 -17.87
N ALA A 25 -14.55 -6.16 -18.07
CA ALA A 25 -15.99 -6.38 -18.25
C ALA A 25 -16.43 -5.65 -19.53
N GLY A 26 -16.76 -6.38 -20.59
CA GLY A 26 -17.04 -5.78 -21.90
C GLY A 26 -15.90 -4.88 -22.41
N ASN A 27 -16.21 -3.59 -22.63
CA ASN A 27 -15.24 -2.56 -23.02
C ASN A 27 -14.61 -1.83 -21.82
N VAL A 28 -14.97 -2.18 -20.59
CA VAL A 28 -14.46 -1.58 -19.35
C VAL A 28 -13.34 -2.43 -18.75
N GLU A 29 -12.26 -1.78 -18.32
CA GLU A 29 -11.16 -2.44 -17.60
C GLU A 29 -10.77 -1.63 -16.36
N LEU A 30 -10.72 -2.28 -15.19
CA LEU A 30 -10.24 -1.66 -13.94
C LEU A 30 -8.71 -1.67 -13.93
N VAL A 31 -8.07 -0.52 -13.69
CA VAL A 31 -6.61 -0.37 -13.87
C VAL A 31 -5.86 -0.07 -12.58
N GLN A 32 -6.41 0.76 -11.70
CA GLN A 32 -5.75 1.13 -10.44
C GLN A 32 -6.78 1.57 -9.41
N VAL A 33 -6.40 1.48 -8.15
CA VAL A 33 -7.16 2.00 -7.01
C VAL A 33 -6.39 3.13 -6.37
N GLU A 34 -7.06 4.26 -6.19
CA GLU A 34 -6.53 5.41 -5.46
C GLU A 34 -7.18 5.50 -4.08
N LEU A 35 -6.34 5.58 -3.05
CA LEU A 35 -6.77 5.77 -1.67
C LEU A 35 -6.34 7.17 -1.20
N ALA A 36 -7.24 7.87 -0.51
CA ALA A 36 -6.93 9.19 0.06
C ALA A 36 -5.90 9.11 1.20
N SER A 37 -5.84 7.96 1.88
CA SER A 37 -4.83 7.62 2.88
C SER A 37 -4.68 6.10 2.90
N PRO A 38 -3.59 5.54 3.47
CA PRO A 38 -3.39 4.10 3.49
C PRO A 38 -4.58 3.33 4.06
N ILE A 39 -5.21 3.84 5.12
CA ILE A 39 -6.33 3.20 5.83
C ILE A 39 -7.70 3.82 5.50
N SER A 40 -7.84 4.43 4.33
CA SER A 40 -9.11 5.07 3.91
C SER A 40 -10.24 4.03 3.79
N PRO A 41 -11.46 4.32 4.29
CA PRO A 41 -12.63 3.45 4.09
C PRO A 41 -13.22 3.55 2.67
N PHE A 42 -12.79 4.56 1.91
CA PHE A 42 -13.21 4.78 0.53
C PHE A 42 -12.01 4.70 -0.40
N ALA A 43 -12.28 4.14 -1.57
CA ALA A 43 -11.33 3.98 -2.66
C ALA A 43 -11.92 4.55 -3.96
N LEU A 44 -11.07 5.11 -4.81
CA LEU A 44 -11.44 5.53 -6.16
C LEU A 44 -10.79 4.56 -7.15
N VAL A 45 -11.61 3.75 -7.81
CA VAL A 45 -11.15 2.78 -8.81
C VAL A 45 -11.13 3.45 -10.18
N ARG A 46 -9.95 3.59 -10.74
CA ARG A 46 -9.75 4.12 -12.10
C ARG A 46 -9.96 2.99 -13.09
N TYR A 47 -10.59 3.32 -14.20
CA TYR A 47 -10.93 2.36 -15.24
C TYR A 47 -10.77 2.98 -16.63
N THR A 48 -10.64 2.12 -17.63
CA THR A 48 -10.70 2.50 -19.03
C THR A 48 -12.01 2.05 -19.65
N VAL A 49 -12.44 2.76 -20.70
CA VAL A 49 -13.54 2.37 -21.60
C VAL A 49 -12.95 2.35 -23.00
N ASP A 50 -13.00 1.22 -23.70
CA ASP A 50 -12.38 1.03 -25.01
C ASP A 50 -10.88 1.43 -25.01
N GLY A 51 -10.18 1.11 -23.91
CA GLY A 51 -8.76 1.42 -23.70
C GLY A 51 -8.47 2.89 -23.38
N LYS A 52 -9.50 3.75 -23.26
CA LYS A 52 -9.34 5.16 -22.87
C LYS A 52 -9.59 5.33 -21.38
N LEU A 53 -8.60 5.84 -20.66
CA LEU A 53 -8.73 6.18 -19.24
C LEU A 53 -9.83 7.22 -19.03
N GLN A 54 -10.72 6.94 -18.09
CA GLN A 54 -11.80 7.87 -17.76
C GLN A 54 -11.33 8.96 -16.79
N ASP A 55 -11.84 10.18 -16.97
CA ASP A 55 -11.50 11.31 -16.09
C ASP A 55 -12.02 11.10 -14.67
N TYR A 56 -13.19 10.48 -14.53
CA TYR A 56 -13.80 10.13 -13.25
C TYR A 56 -13.65 8.63 -12.97
N GLY A 57 -13.23 8.28 -11.76
CA GLY A 57 -13.19 6.89 -11.30
C GLY A 57 -14.48 6.46 -10.62
N LEU A 58 -14.63 5.15 -10.39
CA LEU A 58 -15.73 4.57 -9.63
C LEU A 58 -15.41 4.61 -8.14
N ARG A 59 -16.31 5.16 -7.33
CA ARG A 59 -16.16 5.17 -5.88
C ARG A 59 -16.54 3.81 -5.32
N LEU A 60 -15.62 3.22 -4.56
CA LEU A 60 -15.78 1.96 -3.86
C LEU A 60 -15.81 2.24 -2.35
N ASP A 61 -16.89 1.80 -1.71
CA ASP A 61 -17.02 1.76 -0.25
C ASP A 61 -16.45 0.40 0.21
N LEU A 62 -15.30 0.44 0.89
CA LEU A 62 -14.58 -0.76 1.30
C LEU A 62 -15.32 -1.46 2.45
N ASP A 63 -15.97 -0.71 3.34
CA ASP A 63 -16.75 -1.24 4.46
C ASP A 63 -17.99 -1.98 3.96
N LYS A 64 -18.71 -1.39 3.01
CA LYS A 64 -19.91 -2.00 2.41
C LYS A 64 -19.60 -2.97 1.29
N ARG A 65 -18.34 -3.05 0.87
CA ARG A 65 -17.86 -3.87 -0.25
C ARG A 65 -18.70 -3.65 -1.51
N ALA A 66 -18.90 -2.39 -1.89
CA ALA A 66 -19.77 -2.05 -3.01
C ALA A 66 -19.36 -0.76 -3.72
N PHE A 67 -19.49 -0.75 -5.05
CA PHE A 67 -19.42 0.47 -5.83
C PHE A 67 -20.63 1.36 -5.54
N LEU A 68 -20.36 2.64 -5.25
CA LEU A 68 -21.36 3.67 -5.05
C LEU A 68 -21.85 4.26 -6.38
N ASP A 69 -21.03 4.14 -7.41
CA ASP A 69 -21.33 4.57 -8.77
C ASP A 69 -21.82 3.39 -9.61
N ALA A 70 -22.52 3.72 -10.70
CA ALA A 70 -22.98 2.77 -11.69
C ALA A 70 -22.59 3.31 -13.08
N LEU A 71 -22.16 2.41 -13.95
CA LEU A 71 -22.01 2.64 -15.38
C LEU A 71 -23.39 2.67 -16.06
N ASP A 72 -23.45 3.17 -17.29
CA ASP A 72 -24.71 3.23 -18.03
C ASP A 72 -25.22 1.84 -18.46
N ASP A 73 -24.30 0.91 -18.71
CA ASP A 73 -24.63 -0.45 -19.13
C ASP A 73 -24.83 -1.40 -17.92
N ALA A 74 -26.00 -2.04 -17.86
CA ALA A 74 -26.40 -2.88 -16.73
C ALA A 74 -25.63 -4.22 -16.66
N GLU A 75 -25.31 -4.80 -17.82
CA GLU A 75 -24.56 -6.05 -17.91
C GLU A 75 -23.10 -5.83 -17.46
N THR A 76 -22.45 -4.82 -18.03
CA THR A 76 -21.11 -4.35 -17.65
C THR A 76 -21.06 -3.99 -16.17
N ASN A 77 -22.07 -3.29 -15.63
CA ASN A 77 -22.14 -3.01 -14.20
C ASN A 77 -22.15 -4.28 -13.34
N ARG A 78 -22.90 -5.30 -13.75
CA ARG A 78 -22.97 -6.57 -13.03
C ARG A 78 -21.62 -7.26 -13.03
N GLU A 79 -20.93 -7.28 -14.17
CA GLU A 79 -19.59 -7.84 -14.30
C GLU A 79 -18.55 -7.06 -13.49
N VAL A 80 -18.53 -5.72 -13.59
CA VAL A 80 -17.65 -4.86 -12.79
C VAL A 80 -17.86 -5.08 -11.29
N ARG A 81 -19.11 -5.22 -10.85
CA ARG A 81 -19.43 -5.54 -9.45
C ARG A 81 -18.92 -6.91 -9.01
N ALA A 82 -18.75 -7.85 -9.94
CA ALA A 82 -18.18 -9.16 -9.62
C ALA A 82 -16.67 -9.08 -9.27
N PHE A 83 -15.96 -8.03 -9.71
CA PHE A 83 -14.56 -7.80 -9.35
C PHE A 83 -14.36 -7.16 -7.97
N VAL A 84 -15.43 -6.70 -7.31
CA VAL A 84 -15.33 -6.02 -6.01
C VAL A 84 -14.54 -6.81 -4.96
N PRO A 85 -14.75 -8.14 -4.78
CA PRO A 85 -13.96 -8.90 -3.82
C PRO A 85 -12.46 -8.85 -4.12
N GLU A 86 -12.07 -9.03 -5.38
CA GLU A 86 -10.66 -9.06 -5.78
C GLU A 86 -9.99 -7.68 -5.66
N VAL A 87 -10.71 -6.61 -5.99
CA VAL A 87 -10.24 -5.23 -5.78
C VAL A 87 -10.02 -4.96 -4.30
N ILE A 88 -10.94 -5.42 -3.44
CA ILE A 88 -10.82 -5.25 -1.98
C ILE A 88 -9.63 -6.05 -1.44
N ASP A 89 -9.45 -7.29 -1.88
CA ASP A 89 -8.34 -8.13 -1.44
C ASP A 89 -6.99 -7.49 -1.80
N ALA A 90 -6.88 -6.90 -2.98
CA ALA A 90 -5.68 -6.15 -3.39
C ALA A 90 -5.42 -4.93 -2.49
N VAL A 91 -6.48 -4.19 -2.12
CA VAL A 91 -6.38 -3.04 -1.21
C VAL A 91 -5.98 -3.46 0.20
N ILE A 92 -6.60 -4.51 0.75
CA ILE A 92 -6.30 -5.04 2.08
C ILE A 92 -4.86 -5.55 2.14
N ALA A 93 -4.42 -6.31 1.15
CA ALA A 93 -3.03 -6.79 1.08
C ALA A 93 -2.03 -5.61 1.09
N HIS A 94 -2.35 -4.53 0.39
CA HIS A 94 -1.53 -3.31 0.44
C HIS A 94 -1.57 -2.64 1.83
N GLN A 95 -2.74 -2.54 2.45
CA GLN A 95 -2.90 -1.98 3.79
C GLN A 95 -2.11 -2.75 4.84
N ASP A 96 -2.20 -4.08 4.83
CA ASP A 96 -1.46 -4.95 5.74
C ASP A 96 0.05 -4.80 5.57
N ALA A 97 0.54 -4.70 4.33
CA ALA A 97 1.94 -4.44 4.06
C ALA A 97 2.40 -3.08 4.63
N VAL A 98 1.58 -2.03 4.50
CA VAL A 98 1.88 -0.71 5.07
C VAL A 98 1.90 -0.76 6.61
N ILE A 99 0.93 -1.43 7.24
CA ILE A 99 0.86 -1.60 8.69
C ILE A 99 2.08 -2.36 9.21
N ALA A 100 2.44 -3.47 8.55
CA ALA A 100 3.61 -4.27 8.90
C ALA A 100 4.90 -3.45 8.81
N HIS A 101 5.05 -2.65 7.74
CA HIS A 101 6.20 -1.77 7.58
C HIS A 101 6.28 -0.70 8.68
N GLN A 102 5.17 -0.06 9.03
CA GLN A 102 5.12 0.92 10.12
C GLN A 102 5.46 0.30 11.48
N ALA A 103 4.98 -0.92 11.74
CA ALA A 103 5.30 -1.65 12.97
C ALA A 103 6.80 -1.97 13.07
N LEU A 104 7.42 -2.38 11.95
CA LEU A 104 8.86 -2.65 11.89
C LEU A 104 9.69 -1.39 12.12
N GLU A 105 9.32 -0.26 11.49
CA GLU A 105 10.00 1.03 11.70
C GLU A 105 9.92 1.47 13.16
N ARG A 106 8.77 1.27 13.82
CA ARG A 106 8.61 1.56 15.26
C ARG A 106 9.49 0.67 16.13
N ALA A 107 9.50 -0.64 15.89
CA ALA A 107 10.35 -1.57 16.63
C ALA A 107 11.84 -1.23 16.47
N LEU A 108 12.24 -0.78 15.28
CA LEU A 108 13.60 -0.35 15.00
C LEU A 108 13.97 0.95 15.74
N ALA A 109 13.04 1.89 15.85
CA ALA A 109 13.22 3.10 16.66
C ALA A 109 13.38 2.76 18.15
N ASP A 110 12.56 1.85 18.69
CA ASP A 110 12.64 1.40 20.08
C ASP A 110 14.00 0.72 20.37
N LEU A 111 14.48 -0.13 19.46
CA LEU A 111 15.82 -0.74 19.55
C LEU A 111 16.95 0.30 19.52
N GLN A 112 16.83 1.33 18.68
CA GLN A 112 17.81 2.44 18.64
C GLN A 112 17.85 3.21 19.95
N GLU A 113 16.69 3.47 20.56
CA GLU A 113 16.62 4.14 21.85
C GLU A 113 17.23 3.27 22.96
N PHE A 114 16.92 1.97 22.96
CA PHE A 114 17.49 1.03 23.91
C PHE A 114 19.02 0.97 23.79
N ALA A 115 19.55 0.86 22.56
CA ALA A 115 20.99 0.85 22.32
C ALA A 115 21.66 2.13 22.84
N LYS A 116 21.08 3.31 22.59
CA LYS A 116 21.59 4.58 23.13
C LYS A 116 21.63 4.60 24.66
N LYS A 117 20.58 4.10 25.33
CA LYS A 117 20.53 4.01 26.80
C LYS A 117 21.52 2.99 27.36
N ALA A 118 21.74 1.86 26.66
CA ALA A 118 22.73 0.86 27.05
C ALA A 118 24.16 1.41 26.96
N VAL A 119 24.50 2.14 25.89
CA VAL A 119 25.80 2.82 25.76
C VAL A 119 26.01 3.86 26.85
N ALA A 120 24.98 4.64 27.17
CA ALA A 120 25.05 5.66 28.21
C ALA A 120 25.25 5.08 29.63
N SER A 121 24.88 3.81 29.86
CA SER A 121 24.93 3.16 31.18
C SER A 121 26.16 2.27 31.42
N GLN A 122 26.94 1.90 30.39
CA GLN A 122 27.98 0.86 30.49
C GLN A 122 29.46 1.29 30.32
N GLY A 123 29.78 2.59 30.18
CA GLY A 123 31.18 3.01 30.02
C GLY A 123 31.88 2.40 28.78
N THR A 124 33.22 2.32 28.78
CA THR A 124 34.04 2.04 27.58
C THR A 124 33.84 0.66 26.93
N GLU A 125 33.36 -0.34 27.66
CA GLU A 125 33.01 -1.67 27.08
C GLU A 125 31.62 -1.66 26.42
N GLY A 126 30.65 -0.97 27.01
CA GLY A 126 29.32 -0.75 26.40
C GLY A 126 29.38 0.07 25.11
N ALA A 127 30.39 0.92 24.95
CA ALA A 127 30.61 1.68 23.71
C ALA A 127 30.90 0.78 22.49
N ARG A 128 31.68 -0.30 22.66
CA ARG A 128 31.98 -1.25 21.56
C ARG A 128 30.79 -2.11 21.18
N GLU A 129 30.01 -2.55 22.17
CA GLU A 129 28.77 -3.30 21.95
C GLU A 129 27.71 -2.40 21.29
N GLY A 130 27.65 -1.14 21.72
CA GLY A 130 26.80 -0.10 21.12
C GLY A 130 27.07 0.16 19.65
N ASP A 131 28.35 0.26 19.26
CA ASP A 131 28.74 0.44 17.85
C ASP A 131 28.37 -0.77 16.98
N ARG A 132 28.47 -2.00 17.52
CA ARG A 132 28.03 -3.22 16.83
C ARG A 132 26.52 -3.23 16.63
N ILE A 133 25.75 -2.89 17.66
CA ILE A 133 24.28 -2.80 17.60
C ILE A 133 23.85 -1.69 16.63
N ALA A 134 24.51 -0.53 16.66
CA ALA A 134 24.23 0.58 15.75
C ALA A 134 24.50 0.20 14.28
N THR A 135 25.57 -0.55 14.03
CA THR A 135 25.89 -1.08 12.69
C THR A 135 24.84 -2.08 12.22
N ALA A 136 24.47 -3.05 13.06
CA ALA A 136 23.43 -4.02 12.74
C ALA A 136 22.06 -3.36 12.45
N ILE A 137 21.69 -2.33 13.21
CA ILE A 137 20.49 -1.54 12.97
C ILE A 137 20.56 -0.79 11.62
N LYS A 138 21.72 -0.26 11.28
CA LYS A 138 21.92 0.44 10.00
C LYS A 138 21.76 -0.53 8.83
N ASP A 139 22.34 -1.72 8.92
CA ASP A 139 22.18 -2.77 7.90
C ASP A 139 20.73 -3.23 7.79
N LEU A 140 20.02 -3.39 8.92
CA LEU A 140 18.59 -3.68 8.92
C LEU A 140 17.79 -2.59 8.19
N LYS A 141 18.04 -1.29 8.46
CA LYS A 141 17.37 -0.18 7.77
C LYS A 141 17.57 -0.22 6.25
N VAL A 142 18.78 -0.59 5.80
CA VAL A 142 19.07 -0.71 4.37
C VAL A 142 18.26 -1.86 3.76
N MET A 143 18.19 -3.01 4.44
CA MET A 143 17.37 -4.15 4.00
C MET A 143 15.88 -3.79 3.95
N THR A 144 15.35 -3.10 4.96
CA THR A 144 13.93 -2.69 5.02
C THR A 144 13.58 -1.69 3.92
N ARG A 145 14.49 -0.78 3.57
CA ARG A 145 14.27 0.22 2.52
C ARG A 145 14.24 -0.39 1.12
N ASN A 146 15.05 -1.42 0.88
CA ASN A 146 15.08 -2.14 -0.39
C ASN A 146 13.81 -2.99 -0.62
N LEU A 147 13.16 -3.45 0.45
CA LEU A 147 11.88 -4.16 0.40
C LEU A 147 10.68 -3.26 0.03
N SER A 148 10.82 -1.93 0.05
CA SER A 148 9.75 -0.98 -0.28
C SER A 148 9.86 -0.37 -1.69
N HIS A 149 10.88 -0.74 -2.47
CA HIS A 149 11.12 -0.23 -3.83
C HIS A 149 11.00 -1.31 -4.93
N ASP A 150 10.60 -2.54 -4.58
CA ASP A 150 10.45 -3.68 -5.50
C ASP A 150 8.96 -4.05 -5.73
#